data_AF-A0AAD6UG93-F1
#
_entry.id   AF-A0AAD6UG93-F1
#
_cell.length_a   1.000
_cell.length_b   1.000
_cell.length_c   1.000
_cell.angle_alpha   90.00
_cell.angle_beta   90.00
_cell.angle_gamma   90.00
#
_symmetry.space_group_name_H-M   'P 1'
#
loop_
_entity.id
_entity.type
_entity.pdbx_description
1 polymer ?
#
loop_
_entity_poly.entity_id
_entity_poly.type
_entity_poly.pdbx_seq_one_letter_code
_entity_poly.pdbx_strand_id
1 'polypeptide(L)'
;MFHPDRRHQHHSGAEPSSESNQYHPGSHLEPLSRHIPTFHPTLPELDGHYRGARIESARAVFERVQFFQVPHRPLKDLLSGANFQGFACSPASAAQGSLGMEHDQYLGIGTFKTAHAGYLSLIHLTKDGLGTKPNEAVAVKRMYVRCSKPTESKPNGWVINRLMPMDEFRKTIMEANVLQWASSIMTFTYSFIHHFLKNSPTPPPFEIPDVRFVHAGVAVIYEQATGPAANPQSKICRTYLVEELIDASAGRRDGFHKFINNGSAVPVPTDDDALAAIAEFLSFTQHVQFYKTAGMVYISDLQGTSNLLTDPQIMTSPSIGEGAEIFGDGNVPAAFSAFSEQHLCNQFCYWFELPSLGAELAPE
;
A
#
# COMPACT_ATOMS: atom_id res chain seq x y z
N MET A 1 35.39 48.22 10.30
CA MET A 1 36.78 48.70 10.39
C MET A 1 37.62 47.81 9.47
N PHE A 2 38.07 48.40 8.37
CA PHE A 2 39.18 48.03 7.47
C PHE A 2 39.38 46.61 6.91
N HIS A 3 39.23 46.57 5.57
CA HIS A 3 39.95 45.76 4.57
C HIS A 3 41.48 45.82 4.71
N PRO A 4 42.24 44.89 4.10
CA PRO A 4 42.70 45.01 2.69
C PRO A 4 42.57 43.68 1.90
N ASP A 5 42.31 43.58 0.59
CA ASP A 5 42.77 44.25 -0.64
C ASP A 5 44.13 43.73 -1.18
N ARG A 6 44.11 42.93 -2.27
CA ARG A 6 44.76 43.26 -3.56
C ARG A 6 44.62 42.20 -4.68
N ARG A 7 43.91 42.64 -5.74
CA ARG A 7 44.27 42.71 -7.19
C ARG A 7 44.51 41.46 -8.06
N HIS A 8 43.52 41.24 -8.95
CA HIS A 8 43.51 41.28 -10.43
C HIS A 8 44.72 40.87 -11.29
N GLN A 9 44.41 40.07 -12.33
CA GLN A 9 44.69 40.42 -13.74
C GLN A 9 43.69 39.75 -14.71
N HIS A 10 43.53 40.39 -15.88
CA HIS A 10 42.51 40.27 -16.94
C HIS A 10 42.86 39.26 -18.05
N HIS A 11 41.84 38.77 -18.77
CA HIS A 11 41.72 38.71 -20.26
C HIS A 11 40.29 38.23 -20.61
N SER A 12 39.37 39.06 -21.16
CA SER A 12 39.06 39.29 -22.60
C SER A 12 39.17 38.04 -23.48
N GLY A 13 38.19 37.58 -24.27
CA GLY A 13 36.83 37.99 -24.65
C GLY A 13 36.36 37.06 -25.78
N ALA A 14 35.07 37.14 -26.16
CA ALA A 14 34.45 36.82 -27.47
C ALA A 14 33.02 36.26 -27.29
N GLU A 15 32.04 37.01 -27.77
CA GLU A 15 30.71 36.50 -28.19
C GLU A 15 30.87 35.68 -29.48
N PRO A 16 29.88 34.85 -29.86
CA PRO A 16 28.96 35.38 -30.87
C PRO A 16 27.49 34.90 -30.80
N SER A 17 26.63 35.81 -31.24
CA SER A 17 25.48 35.66 -32.16
C SER A 17 24.35 34.68 -31.85
N SER A 18 23.19 35.30 -31.66
CA SER A 18 21.84 34.83 -31.93
C SER A 18 21.65 34.26 -33.34
N GLU A 19 21.09 33.05 -33.43
CA GLU A 19 20.34 32.60 -34.61
C GLU A 19 18.93 32.15 -34.23
N SER A 20 17.98 32.88 -34.81
CA SER A 20 16.56 32.60 -34.89
C SER A 20 16.31 31.39 -35.78
N ASN A 21 15.58 30.39 -35.29
CA ASN A 21 14.96 29.38 -36.17
C ASN A 21 13.44 29.51 -36.11
N GLN A 22 12.90 29.98 -37.24
CA GLN A 22 11.49 29.98 -37.59
C GLN A 22 11.02 28.53 -37.79
N TYR A 23 9.87 28.18 -37.21
CA TYR A 23 9.17 26.94 -37.54
C TYR A 23 7.84 27.31 -38.20
N HIS A 24 7.69 26.96 -39.48
CA HIS A 24 6.44 27.08 -40.22
C HIS A 24 5.56 25.84 -40.03
N PRO A 25 4.23 25.99 -40.01
CA PRO A 25 3.28 24.90 -39.79
C PRO A 25 2.88 24.22 -41.10
N GLY A 26 2.49 22.94 -41.01
CA GLY A 26 1.63 22.32 -42.02
C GLY A 26 2.17 21.03 -42.63
N SER A 27 1.71 19.90 -42.11
CA SER A 27 1.47 18.73 -42.95
C SER A 27 0.33 17.90 -42.36
N HIS A 28 -0.75 17.85 -43.10
CA HIS A 28 -1.91 16.98 -42.94
C HIS A 28 -1.51 15.53 -42.66
N LEU A 29 -2.09 14.95 -41.60
CA LEU A 29 -2.27 13.51 -41.48
C LEU A 29 -3.73 13.23 -41.11
N GLU A 30 -4.41 12.52 -42.00
CA GLU A 30 -5.76 11.99 -41.78
C GLU A 30 -5.78 10.97 -40.64
N PRO A 31 -6.93 10.80 -39.95
CA PRO A 31 -7.04 9.88 -38.83
C PRO A 31 -7.19 8.44 -39.33
N LEU A 32 -6.16 7.63 -39.10
CA LEU A 32 -6.27 6.17 -39.15
C LEU A 32 -7.13 5.70 -37.97
N SER A 33 -8.43 5.55 -38.23
CA SER A 33 -9.32 4.71 -37.44
C SER A 33 -8.76 3.29 -37.43
N ARG A 34 -8.17 2.89 -36.30
CA ARG A 34 -7.85 1.50 -36.00
C ARG A 34 -8.60 1.12 -34.75
N HIS A 35 -9.53 0.19 -34.90
CA HIS A 35 -10.12 -0.57 -33.81
C HIS A 35 -9.02 -1.06 -32.88
N ILE A 36 -8.98 -0.50 -31.67
CA ILE A 36 -8.27 -1.06 -30.54
C ILE A 36 -9.16 -2.19 -30.01
N PRO A 37 -8.75 -3.46 -30.07
CA PRO A 37 -9.48 -4.52 -29.40
C PRO A 37 -9.37 -4.27 -27.90
N THR A 38 -10.51 -4.09 -27.23
CA THR A 38 -10.62 -4.11 -25.78
C THR A 38 -10.20 -5.51 -25.30
N PHE A 39 -8.95 -5.63 -24.87
CA PHE A 39 -8.51 -6.76 -24.07
C PHE A 39 -9.12 -6.57 -22.68
N HIS A 40 -10.19 -7.32 -22.40
CA HIS A 40 -10.64 -7.53 -21.03
C HIS A 40 -9.83 -8.69 -20.44
N PRO A 41 -8.80 -8.46 -19.60
CA PRO A 41 -8.30 -9.51 -18.76
C PRO A 41 -9.39 -9.82 -17.74
N THR A 42 -10.11 -10.92 -17.95
CA THR A 42 -10.90 -11.56 -16.89
C THR A 42 -9.91 -12.07 -15.84
N LEU A 43 -9.57 -11.21 -14.88
CA LEU A 43 -9.02 -11.65 -13.61
C LEU A 43 -10.07 -12.55 -12.97
N PRO A 44 -9.72 -13.75 -12.49
CA PRO A 44 -10.67 -14.57 -11.74
C PRO A 44 -11.10 -13.76 -10.51
N GLU A 45 -12.41 -13.51 -10.40
CA GLU A 45 -13.04 -12.99 -9.19
C GLU A 45 -12.54 -13.80 -8.00
N LEU A 46 -11.86 -13.13 -7.08
CA LEU A 46 -11.53 -13.68 -5.78
C LEU A 46 -12.82 -13.71 -4.95
N ASP A 47 -13.68 -14.70 -5.22
CA ASP A 47 -14.78 -15.09 -4.32
C ASP A 47 -14.17 -15.80 -3.09
N GLY A 48 -13.46 -15.01 -2.28
CA GLY A 48 -12.97 -15.44 -0.98
C GLY A 48 -14.13 -15.47 0.01
N HIS A 49 -14.91 -16.55 0.02
CA HIS A 49 -15.80 -16.83 1.14
C HIS A 49 -14.98 -16.99 2.42
N TYR A 50 -14.84 -15.90 3.18
CA TYR A 50 -14.35 -15.89 4.55
C TYR A 50 -15.29 -16.76 5.39
N ARG A 51 -14.92 -18.01 5.64
CA ARG A 51 -15.64 -18.87 6.59
C ARG A 51 -15.13 -18.55 7.99
N GLY A 52 -16.01 -18.04 8.84
CA GLY A 52 -15.74 -17.88 10.27
C GLY A 52 -15.19 -19.19 10.85
N ALA A 53 -13.92 -19.17 11.25
CA ALA A 53 -13.22 -20.32 11.77
C ALA A 53 -13.68 -20.61 13.20
N ARG A 54 -14.30 -21.77 13.44
CA ARG A 54 -14.49 -22.32 14.79
C ARG A 54 -13.15 -22.95 15.22
N ILE A 55 -12.56 -22.43 16.28
CA ILE A 55 -11.24 -22.82 16.79
C ILE A 55 -11.39 -24.15 17.55
N GLU A 56 -11.21 -25.28 16.86
CA GLU A 56 -10.98 -26.60 17.49
C GLU A 56 -9.49 -26.90 17.52
N SER A 57 -8.98 -27.47 18.62
CA SER A 57 -7.56 -27.47 19.01
C SER A 57 -6.59 -28.14 18.02
N ALA A 58 -6.23 -27.45 16.95
CA ALA A 58 -5.03 -27.76 16.19
C ALA A 58 -3.78 -27.48 17.06
N ARG A 59 -2.71 -28.25 16.85
CA ARG A 59 -1.41 -27.98 17.50
C ARG A 59 -0.84 -26.67 16.95
N ALA A 60 -1.16 -25.55 17.60
CA ALA A 60 -0.54 -24.27 17.30
C ALA A 60 0.99 -24.40 17.43
N VAL A 61 1.70 -24.04 16.37
CA VAL A 61 3.17 -23.98 16.39
C VAL A 61 3.55 -22.61 16.92
N PHE A 62 4.30 -22.57 18.03
CA PHE A 62 4.83 -21.34 18.58
C PHE A 62 6.29 -21.17 18.19
N GLU A 63 6.58 -20.13 17.42
CA GLU A 63 7.93 -19.79 16.98
C GLU A 63 8.45 -18.58 17.79
N ARG A 64 9.72 -18.59 18.19
CA ARG A 64 10.35 -17.40 18.80
C ARG A 64 10.67 -16.39 17.70
N VAL A 65 10.30 -15.14 17.91
CA VAL A 65 10.42 -14.08 16.90
C VAL A 65 11.13 -12.85 17.45
N GLN A 66 11.84 -12.16 16.56
CA GLN A 66 12.08 -10.73 16.70
C GLN A 66 11.00 -9.99 15.93
N PHE A 67 10.24 -9.17 16.64
CA PHE A 67 9.13 -8.39 16.11
C PHE A 67 9.53 -6.93 15.92
N PHE A 68 9.23 -6.39 14.73
CA PHE A 68 9.53 -5.03 14.34
C PHE A 68 8.22 -4.34 13.95
N GLN A 69 7.70 -3.49 14.83
CA GLN A 69 6.45 -2.77 14.58
C GLN A 69 6.60 -1.81 13.40
N VAL A 70 5.64 -1.83 12.47
CA VAL A 70 5.56 -0.83 11.40
C VAL A 70 5.13 0.49 12.03
N PRO A 71 5.94 1.56 11.94
CA PRO A 71 5.66 2.79 12.66
C PRO A 71 4.57 3.59 11.94
N HIS A 72 3.64 4.15 12.71
CA HIS A 72 2.68 5.12 12.19
C HIS A 72 3.32 6.52 12.24
N ARG A 73 3.57 7.13 11.08
CA ARG A 73 4.24 8.45 11.00
C ARG A 73 3.45 9.41 10.12
N PRO A 74 3.35 10.70 10.45
CA PRO A 74 2.88 11.71 9.52
C PRO A 74 3.67 11.72 8.21
N LEU A 75 3.02 11.97 7.07
CA LEU A 75 3.68 11.99 5.76
C LEU A 75 4.87 12.97 5.70
N LYS A 76 4.73 14.15 6.33
CA LYS A 76 5.82 15.14 6.43
C LYS A 76 7.09 14.58 7.09
N ASP A 77 6.96 13.63 8.01
CA ASP A 77 8.09 13.05 8.73
C ASP A 77 8.80 11.99 7.87
N LEU A 78 8.05 11.29 6.99
CA LEU A 78 8.63 10.40 5.98
C LEU A 78 9.42 11.19 4.91
N LEU A 79 8.91 12.36 4.53
CA LEU A 79 9.50 13.21 3.49
C LEU A 79 10.68 14.06 3.96
N SER A 80 10.76 14.41 5.25
CA SER A 80 11.79 15.31 5.81
C SER A 80 13.12 14.63 6.15
N GLY A 81 13.18 13.29 6.11
CA GLY A 81 14.41 12.56 6.37
C GLY A 81 15.39 12.66 5.20
N ALA A 82 16.68 12.89 5.50
CA ALA A 82 17.75 12.97 4.49
C ALA A 82 17.87 11.74 3.56
N ASN A 83 17.22 10.62 3.90
CA ASN A 83 17.26 9.36 3.17
C ASN A 83 15.89 8.79 2.79
N PHE A 84 14.78 9.54 2.93
CA PHE A 84 13.40 9.03 2.77
C PHE A 84 13.17 7.73 3.56
N GLN A 85 12.72 7.84 4.81
CA GLN A 85 12.75 6.72 5.76
C GLN A 85 11.70 5.64 5.44
N GLY A 86 12.07 4.69 4.58
CA GLY A 86 11.35 3.44 4.44
C GLY A 86 11.43 2.56 5.68
N PHE A 87 10.55 1.58 5.77
CA PHE A 87 10.55 0.61 6.86
C PHE A 87 11.86 -0.21 6.86
N ALA A 88 12.46 -0.39 8.03
CA ALA A 88 13.64 -1.22 8.20
C ALA A 88 13.65 -1.94 9.55
N CYS A 89 14.08 -3.20 9.57
CA CYS A 89 14.29 -3.96 10.79
C CYS A 89 15.63 -3.58 11.44
N SER A 90 15.60 -2.65 12.39
CA SER A 90 16.77 -2.31 13.20
C SER A 90 16.81 -3.15 14.48
N PRO A 91 17.94 -3.78 14.84
CA PRO A 91 18.07 -4.53 16.09
C PRO A 91 17.71 -3.70 17.34
N ALA A 92 17.91 -2.38 17.29
CA ALA A 92 17.61 -1.48 18.41
C ALA A 92 16.09 -1.31 18.65
N SER A 93 15.25 -1.59 17.66
CA SER A 93 13.79 -1.50 17.76
C SER A 93 13.11 -2.88 17.82
N ALA A 94 13.88 -3.97 17.94
CA ALA A 94 13.34 -5.32 17.95
C ALA A 94 12.70 -5.65 19.30
N ALA A 95 11.41 -5.98 19.30
CA ALA A 95 10.75 -6.61 20.44
C ALA A 95 10.92 -8.13 20.37
N GLN A 96 11.26 -8.77 21.49
CA GLN A 96 11.33 -10.22 21.56
C GLN A 96 9.94 -10.80 21.89
N GLY A 97 9.61 -11.94 21.30
CA GLY A 97 8.33 -12.59 21.57
C GLY A 97 8.18 -13.98 20.98
N SER A 98 6.95 -14.45 20.93
CA SER A 98 6.52 -15.64 20.21
C SER A 98 5.35 -15.33 19.28
N LEU A 99 5.29 -16.07 18.18
CA LEU A 99 4.20 -16.06 17.23
C LEU A 99 3.62 -17.47 17.13
N GLY A 100 2.38 -17.63 17.53
CA GLY A 100 1.59 -18.85 17.35
C GLY A 100 0.76 -18.74 16.08
N MET A 101 0.74 -19.77 15.22
CA MET A 101 -0.17 -19.78 14.06
C MET A 101 -0.65 -21.18 13.70
N GLU A 102 -1.80 -21.24 13.05
CA GLU A 102 -2.40 -22.46 12.51
C GLU A 102 -2.12 -22.54 11.00
N HIS A 103 -1.15 -23.38 10.61
CA HIS A 103 -0.70 -23.45 9.21
C HIS A 103 -1.73 -24.07 8.25
N ASP A 104 -2.64 -24.89 8.77
CA ASP A 104 -3.60 -25.64 7.95
C ASP A 104 -4.92 -24.88 7.71
N GLN A 105 -5.11 -23.74 8.38
CA GLN A 105 -6.27 -22.88 8.21
C GLN A 105 -5.89 -21.54 7.62
N TYR A 106 -6.38 -21.29 6.40
CA TYR A 106 -6.20 -20.01 5.72
C TYR A 106 -7.35 -19.07 6.08
N LEU A 107 -7.02 -17.84 6.46
CA LEU A 107 -7.96 -16.71 6.41
C LEU A 107 -8.21 -16.31 4.95
N GLY A 108 -7.16 -16.37 4.12
CA GLY A 108 -7.24 -16.05 2.70
C GLY A 108 -5.98 -16.47 1.95
N ILE A 109 -6.11 -16.63 0.63
CA ILE A 109 -4.98 -16.91 -0.26
C ILE A 109 -5.00 -15.87 -1.38
N GLY A 110 -4.16 -14.84 -1.23
CA GLY A 110 -3.96 -13.81 -2.25
C GLY A 110 -3.08 -14.31 -3.39
N THR A 111 -2.69 -13.42 -4.30
CA THR A 111 -1.83 -13.76 -5.44
C THR A 111 -0.41 -14.18 -5.03
N PHE A 112 0.15 -13.50 -4.03
CA PHE A 112 1.56 -13.65 -3.61
C PHE A 112 1.75 -13.92 -2.11
N LYS A 113 0.67 -13.91 -1.32
CA LYS A 113 0.70 -14.14 0.13
C LYS A 113 -0.45 -15.03 0.62
N THR A 114 -0.17 -15.88 1.58
CA THR A 114 -1.18 -16.62 2.36
C THR A 114 -1.42 -15.87 3.66
N ALA A 115 -2.66 -15.82 4.14
CA ALA A 115 -3.02 -15.24 5.43
C ALA A 115 -3.54 -16.34 6.37
N HIS A 116 -3.10 -16.32 7.62
CA HIS A 116 -3.45 -17.28 8.66
C HIS A 116 -3.87 -16.55 9.93
N ALA A 117 -4.76 -17.15 10.72
CA ALA A 117 -5.01 -16.67 12.07
C ALA A 117 -3.83 -17.04 12.98
N GLY A 118 -3.50 -16.18 13.92
CA GLY A 118 -2.44 -16.42 14.89
C GLY A 118 -2.54 -15.56 16.13
N TYR A 119 -1.54 -15.72 16.99
CA TYR A 119 -1.40 -15.00 18.26
C TYR A 119 0.02 -14.48 18.42
N LEU A 120 0.15 -13.19 18.71
CA LEU A 120 1.41 -12.53 19.03
C LEU A 120 1.54 -12.36 20.54
N SER A 121 2.67 -12.78 21.09
CA SER A 121 3.02 -12.59 22.51
C SER A 121 4.40 -11.98 22.63
N LEU A 122 4.49 -10.71 23.02
CA LEU A 122 5.77 -10.02 23.25
C LEU A 122 6.19 -10.14 24.72
N ILE A 123 7.50 -10.24 24.96
CA ILE A 123 8.09 -10.25 26.31
C ILE A 123 7.84 -8.90 27.01
N HIS A 124 7.95 -7.82 26.25
CA HIS A 124 7.61 -6.47 26.67
C HIS A 124 6.51 -5.94 25.76
N LEU A 125 5.37 -5.61 26.36
CA LEU A 125 4.24 -5.07 25.63
C LEU A 125 4.59 -3.71 25.02
N THR A 126 4.10 -3.45 23.82
CA THR A 126 4.21 -2.14 23.19
C THR A 126 3.26 -1.15 23.87
N LYS A 127 3.52 0.15 23.67
CA LYS A 127 2.64 1.20 24.20
C LYS A 127 1.42 1.44 23.31
N ASP A 128 1.55 1.14 22.03
CA ASP A 128 0.56 1.32 20.97
C ASP A 128 0.70 0.23 19.89
N GLY A 129 -0.27 0.16 18.98
CA GLY A 129 -0.25 -0.78 17.87
C GLY A 129 -0.37 -2.25 18.29
N LEU A 130 0.35 -3.12 17.57
CA LEU A 130 0.39 -4.56 17.85
C LEU A 130 1.35 -4.89 19.00
N GLY A 131 0.97 -5.87 19.80
CA GLY A 131 1.72 -6.33 20.97
C GLY A 131 1.39 -5.56 22.24
N THR A 132 0.25 -4.86 22.30
CA THR A 132 -0.20 -4.13 23.50
C THR A 132 -0.81 -5.04 24.55
N LYS A 133 -1.19 -6.26 24.15
CA LYS A 133 -1.73 -7.30 25.03
C LYS A 133 -1.01 -8.65 24.80
N PRO A 134 -0.90 -9.50 25.83
CA PRO A 134 -0.41 -10.86 25.63
C PRO A 134 -1.39 -11.68 24.78
N ASN A 135 -0.87 -12.60 23.96
CA ASN A 135 -1.64 -13.45 23.04
C ASN A 135 -2.61 -12.64 22.17
N GLU A 136 -2.14 -11.52 21.64
CA GLU A 136 -2.93 -10.69 20.75
C GLU A 136 -3.27 -11.44 19.46
N ALA A 137 -4.57 -11.57 19.16
CA ALA A 137 -5.03 -12.18 17.92
C ALA A 137 -4.58 -11.33 16.71
N VAL A 138 -3.96 -11.98 15.74
CA VAL A 138 -3.33 -11.34 14.58
C VAL A 138 -3.62 -12.12 13.29
N ALA A 139 -3.56 -11.42 12.16
CA ALA A 139 -3.42 -12.03 10.86
C ALA A 139 -1.92 -12.20 10.54
N VAL A 140 -1.50 -13.43 10.28
CA VAL A 140 -0.12 -13.77 9.94
C VAL A 140 -0.02 -14.05 8.45
N LYS A 141 0.66 -13.17 7.73
CA LYS A 141 0.81 -13.22 6.28
C LYS A 141 2.21 -13.69 5.87
N ARG A 142 2.25 -14.63 4.93
CA ARG A 142 3.49 -15.23 4.44
C ARG A 142 3.58 -15.20 2.93
N MET A 143 4.69 -14.68 2.43
CA MET A 143 4.96 -14.58 0.99
C MET A 143 5.17 -15.97 0.36
N TYR A 144 4.80 -16.10 -0.90
CA TYR A 144 4.98 -17.32 -1.67
C TYR A 144 5.03 -17.03 -3.17
N VAL A 145 5.43 -18.04 -3.95
CA VAL A 145 5.32 -18.02 -5.41
C VAL A 145 4.37 -19.12 -5.89
N ARG A 146 3.51 -18.78 -6.84
CA ARG A 146 2.66 -19.76 -7.53
C ARG A 146 3.50 -20.49 -8.56
N CYS A 147 3.54 -21.81 -8.47
CA CYS A 147 4.15 -22.63 -9.50
C CYS A 147 3.07 -23.44 -10.21
N SER A 148 2.99 -23.28 -11.53
CA SER A 148 2.11 -24.07 -12.38
C SER A 148 2.50 -25.54 -12.26
N LYS A 149 1.54 -26.37 -11.87
CA LYS A 149 1.68 -27.83 -11.81
C LYS A 149 0.42 -28.44 -12.41
N PRO A 150 0.31 -28.41 -13.74
CA PRO A 150 -0.79 -29.06 -14.43
C PRO A 150 -0.74 -30.56 -14.15
N THR A 151 -1.88 -31.14 -13.80
CA THR A 151 -2.09 -32.60 -13.76
C THR A 151 -3.16 -32.95 -14.79
N GLU A 152 -3.24 -34.22 -15.20
CA GLU A 152 -4.32 -34.68 -16.10
C GLU A 152 -5.72 -34.31 -15.56
N SER A 153 -5.89 -34.34 -14.23
CA SER A 153 -7.13 -33.97 -13.55
C SER A 153 -7.30 -32.46 -13.28
N LYS A 154 -6.22 -31.67 -13.36
CA LYS A 154 -6.22 -30.22 -13.09
C LYS A 154 -5.25 -29.54 -14.07
N PRO A 155 -5.67 -29.30 -15.32
CA PRO A 155 -4.82 -28.65 -16.33
C PRO A 155 -4.40 -27.23 -15.93
N ASN A 156 -5.16 -26.58 -15.05
CA ASN A 156 -4.84 -25.25 -14.48
C ASN A 156 -4.39 -25.33 -13.00
N GLY A 157 -3.89 -26.49 -12.57
CA GLY A 157 -3.40 -26.70 -11.22
C GLY A 157 -2.18 -25.84 -10.91
N TRP A 158 -2.16 -25.24 -9.72
CA TRP A 158 -1.00 -24.54 -9.19
C TRP A 158 -0.72 -25.01 -7.77
N VAL A 159 0.53 -24.85 -7.34
CA VAL A 159 0.94 -25.10 -5.97
C VAL A 159 1.63 -23.87 -5.38
N ILE A 160 1.54 -23.76 -4.06
CA ILE A 160 2.23 -22.76 -3.26
C ILE A 160 3.64 -23.27 -2.98
N ASN A 161 4.65 -22.57 -3.53
CA ASN A 161 6.04 -22.78 -3.17
C ASN A 161 6.52 -21.64 -2.27
N ARG A 162 7.21 -21.98 -1.18
CA ARG A 162 7.79 -20.98 -0.28
C ARG A 162 9.05 -20.38 -0.91
N LEU A 163 9.20 -19.07 -0.74
CA LEU A 163 10.38 -18.32 -1.15
C LEU A 163 11.59 -18.74 -0.32
N MET A 164 12.79 -18.50 -0.85
CA MET A 164 14.02 -18.58 -0.05
C MET A 164 13.95 -17.54 1.07
N PRO A 165 14.51 -17.82 2.28
CA PRO A 165 14.31 -16.96 3.45
C PRO A 165 14.64 -15.49 3.24
N MET A 166 15.71 -15.19 2.50
CA MET A 166 16.10 -13.79 2.22
C MET A 166 15.18 -13.10 1.21
N ASP A 167 14.60 -13.84 0.27
CA ASP A 167 13.65 -13.27 -0.70
C ASP A 167 12.27 -13.08 -0.06
N GLU A 168 11.86 -14.01 0.81
CA GLU A 168 10.69 -13.86 1.68
C GLU A 168 10.84 -12.61 2.56
N PHE A 169 12.00 -12.46 3.23
CA PHE A 169 12.31 -11.29 4.04
C PHE A 169 12.21 -9.99 3.23
N ARG A 170 12.86 -9.89 2.07
CA ARG A 170 12.82 -8.68 1.22
C ARG A 170 11.40 -8.32 0.80
N LYS A 171 10.60 -9.29 0.33
CA LYS A 171 9.20 -9.04 -0.07
C LYS A 171 8.34 -8.65 1.13
N THR A 172 8.55 -9.25 2.30
CA THR A 172 7.86 -8.83 3.53
C THR A 172 8.21 -7.41 3.96
N ILE A 173 9.49 -7.01 3.87
CA ILE A 173 9.90 -5.62 4.17
C ILE A 173 9.25 -4.64 3.19
N MET A 174 9.19 -4.98 1.90
CA MET A 174 8.52 -4.15 0.90
C MET A 174 7.05 -3.91 1.25
N GLU A 175 6.33 -4.96 1.63
CA GLU A 175 4.91 -4.88 1.98
C GLU A 175 4.67 -4.09 3.29
N ALA A 176 5.55 -4.28 4.28
CA ALA A 176 5.55 -3.46 5.49
C ALA A 176 5.80 -1.98 5.18
N ASN A 177 6.69 -1.68 4.23
CA ASN A 177 6.93 -0.33 3.75
C ASN A 177 5.70 0.25 3.03
N VAL A 178 5.07 -0.50 2.13
CA VAL A 178 3.82 -0.11 1.46
C VAL A 178 2.74 0.27 2.48
N LEU A 179 2.53 -0.55 3.51
CA LEU A 179 1.55 -0.29 4.55
C LEU A 179 1.89 0.95 5.40
N GLN A 180 3.18 1.17 5.70
CA GLN A 180 3.64 2.39 6.37
C GLN A 180 3.26 3.64 5.57
N TRP A 181 3.61 3.66 4.28
CA TRP A 181 3.35 4.79 3.40
C TRP A 181 1.85 5.01 3.20
N ALA A 182 1.08 3.94 2.99
CA ALA A 182 -0.38 4.02 2.88
C ALA A 182 -1.02 4.65 4.14
N SER A 183 -0.59 4.21 5.34
CA SER A 183 -1.06 4.79 6.61
C SER A 183 -0.74 6.28 6.72
N SER A 184 0.47 6.68 6.33
CA SER A 184 0.91 8.08 6.33
C SER A 184 0.13 8.95 5.34
N ILE A 185 -0.12 8.44 4.13
CA ILE A 185 -0.88 9.14 3.08
C ILE A 185 -2.38 9.24 3.46
N MET A 186 -2.94 8.22 4.11
CA MET A 186 -4.30 8.29 4.65
C MET A 186 -4.39 9.32 5.78
N THR A 187 -3.42 9.36 6.71
CA THR A 187 -3.34 10.39 7.76
C THR A 187 -3.24 11.80 7.17
N PHE A 188 -2.48 11.96 6.09
CA PHE A 188 -2.41 13.22 5.34
C PHE A 188 -3.78 13.62 4.77
N THR A 189 -4.53 12.66 4.24
CA THR A 189 -5.90 12.88 3.73
C THR A 189 -6.84 13.35 4.84
N TYR A 190 -6.83 12.70 6.00
CA TYR A 190 -7.62 13.15 7.16
C TYR A 190 -7.18 14.54 7.66
N SER A 191 -5.89 14.86 7.61
CA SER A 191 -5.41 16.20 7.96
C SER A 191 -5.99 17.27 7.02
N PHE A 192 -6.12 16.97 5.73
CA PHE A 192 -6.82 17.84 4.77
C PHE A 192 -8.31 18.00 5.13
N ILE A 193 -9.00 16.88 5.38
CA ILE A 193 -10.43 16.88 5.77
C ILE A 193 -10.66 17.73 7.03
N HIS A 194 -9.90 17.51 8.09
CA HIS A 194 -10.03 18.26 9.34
C HIS A 194 -9.73 19.75 9.17
N HIS A 195 -8.74 20.09 8.34
CA HIS A 195 -8.46 21.49 8.03
C HIS A 195 -9.64 22.15 7.31
N PHE A 196 -10.22 21.47 6.32
CA PHE A 196 -11.39 21.97 5.60
C PHE A 196 -12.59 22.16 6.54
N LEU A 197 -12.92 21.14 7.34
CA LEU A 197 -14.03 21.17 8.31
C LEU A 197 -13.90 22.31 9.31
N LYS A 198 -12.69 22.58 9.81
CA LYS A 198 -12.42 23.67 10.76
C LYS A 198 -12.74 25.05 10.18
N ASN A 199 -12.62 25.21 8.87
CA ASN A 199 -12.82 26.48 8.18
C ASN A 199 -14.18 26.57 7.47
N SER A 200 -14.96 25.48 7.43
CA SER A 200 -16.27 25.45 6.79
C SER A 200 -17.32 26.15 7.66
N PRO A 201 -18.19 27.00 7.07
CA PRO A 201 -19.29 27.63 7.79
C PRO A 201 -20.43 26.65 8.12
N THR A 202 -20.50 25.52 7.43
CA THR A 202 -21.56 24.51 7.58
C THR A 202 -20.97 23.11 7.74
N PRO A 203 -21.64 22.22 8.48
CA PRO A 203 -21.24 20.81 8.54
C PRO A 203 -21.50 20.11 7.20
N PRO A 204 -20.78 19.01 6.90
CA PRO A 204 -21.10 18.19 5.73
C PRO A 204 -22.49 17.58 5.85
N PRO A 205 -23.21 17.40 4.72
CA PRO A 205 -24.54 16.77 4.70
C PRO A 205 -24.48 15.24 4.82
N PHE A 206 -23.29 14.67 5.05
CA PHE A 206 -23.01 13.24 5.14
C PHE A 206 -22.10 12.96 6.33
N GLU A 207 -22.08 11.71 6.77
CA GLU A 207 -21.08 11.21 7.73
C GLU A 207 -19.74 11.03 7.01
N ILE A 208 -18.65 11.35 7.70
CA ILE A 208 -17.29 11.10 7.20
C ILE A 208 -16.82 9.78 7.80
N PRO A 209 -16.66 8.71 7.01
CA PRO A 209 -16.13 7.45 7.52
C PRO A 209 -14.78 7.64 8.22
N ASP A 210 -14.61 6.97 9.36
CA ASP A 210 -13.34 6.89 10.10
C ASP A 210 -12.66 5.56 9.76
N VAL A 211 -11.86 5.57 8.70
CA VAL A 211 -11.10 4.42 8.21
C VAL A 211 -9.62 4.61 8.46
N ARG A 212 -8.95 3.53 8.87
CA ARG A 212 -7.49 3.50 8.98
C ARG A 212 -6.95 2.18 8.46
N PHE A 213 -5.66 2.16 8.12
CA PHE A 213 -4.98 0.90 7.91
C PHE A 213 -4.76 0.17 9.24
N VAL A 214 -4.74 -1.16 9.16
CA VAL A 214 -4.40 -2.02 10.30
C VAL A 214 -3.03 -1.70 10.87
N HIS A 215 -2.89 -1.81 12.19
CA HIS A 215 -1.55 -1.86 12.78
C HIS A 215 -0.84 -3.15 12.36
N ALA A 216 0.47 -3.03 12.14
CA ALA A 216 1.26 -4.13 11.61
C ALA A 216 2.68 -4.17 12.17
N GLY A 217 3.37 -5.27 11.90
CA GLY A 217 4.77 -5.47 12.17
C GLY A 217 5.35 -6.60 11.34
N VAL A 218 6.67 -6.71 11.34
CA VAL A 218 7.40 -7.82 10.72
C VAL A 218 7.92 -8.74 11.82
N ALA A 219 7.56 -10.02 11.74
CA ALA A 219 8.10 -11.05 12.62
C ALA A 219 9.21 -11.83 11.89
N VAL A 220 10.43 -11.77 12.41
CA VAL A 220 11.60 -12.46 11.85
C VAL A 220 11.98 -13.61 12.77
N ILE A 221 12.11 -14.80 12.18
CA ILE A 221 12.61 -16.00 12.86
C ILE A 221 14.03 -16.25 12.41
N TYR A 222 14.90 -16.46 13.38
CA TYR A 222 16.28 -16.84 13.15
C TYR A 222 16.50 -18.31 13.46
N GLU A 223 17.33 -18.95 12.64
CA GLU A 223 17.85 -20.28 12.92
C GLU A 223 18.68 -20.22 14.20
N GLN A 224 18.32 -21.05 15.18
CA GLN A 224 19.12 -21.18 16.40
C GLN A 224 20.36 -21.98 16.06
N ALA A 225 21.53 -21.40 16.30
CA ALA A 225 22.76 -22.12 16.09
C ALA A 225 22.85 -23.28 17.09
N THR A 226 22.81 -24.51 16.57
CA THR A 226 22.92 -25.72 17.39
C THR A 226 24.37 -26.18 17.44
N GLY A 227 24.95 -26.25 18.64
CA GLY A 227 26.25 -26.88 18.88
C GLY A 227 27.39 -25.92 19.28
N PRO A 228 28.56 -26.46 19.68
CA PRO A 228 29.67 -25.70 20.26
C PRO A 228 30.45 -24.84 19.24
N ALA A 229 30.24 -25.05 17.93
CA ALA A 229 30.85 -24.27 16.85
C ALA A 229 29.87 -23.29 16.18
N ALA A 230 28.79 -22.94 16.89
CA ALA A 230 27.76 -22.00 16.45
C ALA A 230 28.39 -20.66 16.02
N ASN A 231 28.27 -20.33 14.74
CA ASN A 231 28.56 -18.97 14.28
C ASN A 231 27.55 -18.02 14.97
N PRO A 232 28.00 -16.95 15.64
CA PRO A 232 27.12 -15.98 16.30
C PRO A 232 26.18 -15.26 15.34
N GLN A 233 26.42 -15.32 14.02
CA GLN A 233 25.54 -14.71 13.03
C GLN A 233 24.30 -15.58 12.78
N SER A 234 23.21 -15.21 13.43
CA SER A 234 21.93 -15.90 13.29
C SER A 234 21.36 -15.70 11.87
N LYS A 235 21.14 -16.79 11.14
CA LYS A 235 20.59 -16.76 9.78
C LYS A 235 19.07 -16.60 9.82
N ILE A 236 18.51 -15.72 8.99
CA ILE A 236 17.06 -15.60 8.83
C ILE A 236 16.53 -16.92 8.26
N CYS A 237 15.57 -17.52 8.97
CA CYS A 237 14.90 -18.76 8.58
C CYS A 237 13.57 -18.47 7.89
N ARG A 238 12.76 -17.57 8.46
CA ARG A 238 11.42 -17.22 7.98
C ARG A 238 11.06 -15.79 8.33
N THR A 239 10.14 -15.22 7.58
CA THR A 239 9.62 -13.88 7.86
C THR A 239 8.12 -13.83 7.59
N TYR A 240 7.40 -13.13 8.47
CA TYR A 240 5.96 -12.89 8.36
C TYR A 240 5.64 -11.41 8.45
N LEU A 241 4.67 -10.97 7.67
CA LEU A 241 3.96 -9.72 7.93
C LEU A 241 2.83 -10.08 8.92
N VAL A 242 2.77 -9.38 10.04
CA VAL A 242 1.79 -9.61 11.11
C VAL A 242 0.94 -8.36 11.22
N GLU A 243 -0.38 -8.52 11.16
CA GLU A 243 -1.35 -7.43 11.16
C GLU A 243 -2.42 -7.63 12.24
N GLU A 244 -3.12 -6.54 12.60
CA GLU A 244 -4.37 -6.65 13.35
C GLU A 244 -5.32 -7.61 12.64
N LEU A 245 -5.91 -8.52 13.41
CA LEU A 245 -6.92 -9.41 12.87
C LEU A 245 -8.22 -8.65 12.61
N ILE A 246 -8.61 -8.56 11.34
CA ILE A 246 -9.94 -8.09 10.95
C ILE A 246 -10.94 -9.24 11.18
N ASP A 247 -11.91 -9.02 12.06
CA ASP A 247 -12.98 -9.99 12.31
C ASP A 247 -14.04 -9.93 11.20
N ALA A 248 -13.74 -10.58 10.08
CA ALA A 248 -14.66 -10.69 8.95
C ALA A 248 -15.86 -11.63 9.21
N SER A 249 -16.01 -12.19 10.42
CA SER A 249 -17.17 -13.01 10.77
C SER A 249 -18.40 -12.18 11.18
N ALA A 250 -18.24 -10.86 11.32
CA ALA A 250 -19.28 -9.92 11.68
C ALA A 250 -20.25 -9.64 10.51
N GLY A 251 -21.12 -10.60 10.19
CA GLY A 251 -22.22 -10.41 9.23
C GLY A 251 -21.80 -9.93 7.83
N ARG A 252 -22.79 -9.55 7.00
CA ARG A 252 -22.55 -9.11 5.61
C ARG A 252 -22.02 -7.66 5.52
N ARG A 253 -22.33 -6.81 6.50
CA ARG A 253 -21.98 -5.38 6.51
C ARG A 253 -20.61 -5.09 7.10
N ASP A 254 -20.18 -5.88 8.09
CA ASP A 254 -18.88 -5.73 8.74
C ASP A 254 -17.92 -6.85 8.30
N GLY A 255 -18.21 -7.46 7.14
CA GLY A 255 -17.36 -8.46 6.51
C GLY A 255 -16.14 -7.84 5.84
N PHE A 256 -15.33 -8.70 5.21
CA PHE A 256 -14.21 -8.26 4.39
C PHE A 256 -14.68 -7.91 2.98
N HIS A 257 -14.46 -6.67 2.55
CA HIS A 257 -14.88 -6.14 1.27
C HIS A 257 -13.69 -5.57 0.51
N LYS A 258 -13.70 -5.74 -0.81
CA LYS A 258 -12.82 -5.01 -1.70
C LYS A 258 -13.59 -3.81 -2.26
N PHE A 259 -13.19 -2.61 -1.88
CA PHE A 259 -13.89 -1.37 -2.24
C PHE A 259 -13.36 -0.79 -3.56
N ILE A 260 -12.05 -0.85 -3.79
CA ILE A 260 -11.40 -0.33 -5.00
C ILE A 260 -10.32 -1.31 -5.46
N ASN A 261 -10.18 -1.50 -6.78
CA ASN A 261 -9.13 -2.34 -7.37
C ASN A 261 -7.94 -1.50 -7.81
N ASN A 262 -6.72 -2.05 -7.79
CA ASN A 262 -5.54 -1.36 -8.36
C ASN A 262 -5.59 -1.14 -9.90
N GLY A 263 -6.49 -1.83 -10.60
CA GLY A 263 -6.67 -1.70 -12.05
C GLY A 263 -7.71 -0.67 -12.52
N SER A 264 -8.42 0.00 -11.60
CA SER A 264 -9.50 0.95 -11.93
C SER A 264 -9.68 1.99 -10.83
N ALA A 265 -9.98 3.23 -11.19
CA ALA A 265 -10.36 4.29 -10.23
C ALA A 265 -11.85 4.19 -9.79
N VAL A 266 -12.62 3.30 -10.41
CA VAL A 266 -14.05 3.14 -10.15
C VAL A 266 -14.25 2.20 -8.96
N PRO A 267 -15.04 2.59 -7.94
CA PRO A 267 -15.45 1.71 -6.85
C PRO A 267 -16.06 0.40 -7.33
N VAL A 268 -15.85 -0.68 -6.57
CA VAL A 268 -16.52 -1.96 -6.79
C VAL A 268 -18.02 -1.79 -6.49
N PRO A 269 -18.91 -2.12 -7.45
CA PRO A 269 -20.36 -2.00 -7.23
C PRO A 269 -20.86 -2.86 -6.07
N THR A 270 -21.83 -2.35 -5.32
CA THR A 270 -22.49 -3.05 -4.21
C THR A 270 -23.93 -2.57 -4.06
N ASP A 271 -24.84 -3.46 -3.65
CA ASP A 271 -26.24 -3.14 -3.35
C ASP A 271 -26.45 -2.70 -1.89
N ASP A 272 -25.39 -2.64 -1.07
CA ASP A 272 -25.47 -2.14 0.31
C ASP A 272 -25.03 -0.68 0.37
N ASP A 273 -25.98 0.21 0.67
CA ASP A 273 -25.76 1.66 0.71
C ASP A 273 -24.62 2.09 1.65
N ALA A 274 -24.41 1.38 2.77
CA ALA A 274 -23.34 1.72 3.70
C ALA A 274 -21.96 1.38 3.12
N LEU A 275 -21.85 0.22 2.46
CA LEU A 275 -20.62 -0.17 1.75
C LEU A 275 -20.36 0.73 0.54
N ALA A 276 -21.42 1.14 -0.17
CA ALA A 276 -21.32 2.10 -1.27
C ALA A 276 -20.78 3.46 -0.78
N ALA A 277 -21.30 3.96 0.35
CA ALA A 277 -20.82 5.21 0.94
C ALA A 277 -19.34 5.14 1.37
N ILE A 278 -18.89 4.01 1.92
CA ILE A 278 -17.46 3.78 2.22
C ILE A 278 -16.64 3.77 0.92
N ALA A 279 -17.09 3.08 -0.12
CA ALA A 279 -16.38 3.01 -1.39
C ALA A 279 -16.28 4.38 -2.08
N GLU A 280 -17.34 5.19 -2.03
CA GLU A 280 -17.35 6.58 -2.48
C GLU A 280 -16.36 7.44 -1.69
N PHE A 281 -16.38 7.33 -0.36
CA PHE A 281 -15.43 8.04 0.50
C PHE A 281 -13.99 7.66 0.14
N LEU A 282 -13.70 6.37 0.00
CA LEU A 282 -12.38 5.88 -0.36
C LEU A 282 -11.94 6.40 -1.74
N SER A 283 -12.84 6.45 -2.74
CA SER A 283 -12.56 7.06 -4.05
C SER A 283 -12.22 8.55 -3.92
N PHE A 284 -12.95 9.28 -3.08
CA PHE A 284 -12.62 10.66 -2.74
C PHE A 284 -11.23 10.78 -2.09
N THR A 285 -10.83 9.85 -1.21
CA THR A 285 -9.47 9.88 -0.64
C THR A 285 -8.39 9.75 -1.72
N GLN A 286 -8.59 8.91 -2.74
CA GLN A 286 -7.66 8.79 -3.87
C GLN A 286 -7.53 10.13 -4.61
N HIS A 287 -8.65 10.83 -4.81
CA HIS A 287 -8.67 12.15 -5.45
C HIS A 287 -7.91 13.19 -4.63
N VAL A 288 -8.15 13.29 -3.31
CA VAL A 288 -7.37 14.21 -2.45
C VAL A 288 -5.87 13.94 -2.59
N GLN A 289 -5.47 12.66 -2.52
CA GLN A 289 -4.07 12.25 -2.59
C GLN A 289 -3.46 12.61 -3.95
N PHE A 290 -4.15 12.27 -5.04
CA PHE A 290 -3.71 12.60 -6.40
C PHE A 290 -3.57 14.11 -6.58
N TYR A 291 -4.59 14.88 -6.25
CA TYR A 291 -4.58 16.34 -6.41
C TYR A 291 -3.50 17.01 -5.55
N LYS A 292 -3.46 16.70 -4.25
CA LYS A 292 -2.52 17.34 -3.32
C LYS A 292 -1.07 16.95 -3.54
N THR A 293 -0.82 15.84 -4.23
CA THR A 293 0.52 15.41 -4.62
C THR A 293 0.85 15.83 -6.06
N ALA A 294 0.06 16.70 -6.68
CA ALA A 294 0.23 17.14 -8.06
C ALA A 294 0.31 15.98 -9.06
N GLY A 295 -0.54 14.96 -8.87
CA GLY A 295 -0.63 13.79 -9.72
C GLY A 295 0.53 12.82 -9.56
N MET A 296 1.19 12.79 -8.40
CA MET A 296 2.35 11.91 -8.17
C MET A 296 1.98 10.56 -7.56
N VAL A 297 1.05 10.53 -6.60
CA VAL A 297 0.76 9.33 -5.83
C VAL A 297 -0.69 9.29 -5.33
N TYR A 298 -1.27 8.09 -5.31
CA TYR A 298 -2.50 7.79 -4.59
C TYR A 298 -2.50 6.33 -4.11
N ILE A 299 -3.33 6.01 -3.12
CA ILE A 299 -3.50 4.64 -2.63
C ILE A 299 -4.61 3.96 -3.44
N SER A 300 -4.44 2.71 -3.82
CA SER A 300 -5.47 1.87 -4.43
C SER A 300 -5.47 0.47 -3.78
N ASP A 301 -6.20 -0.47 -4.39
CA ASP A 301 -6.46 -1.81 -3.84
C ASP A 301 -7.06 -1.77 -2.43
N LEU A 302 -7.96 -0.82 -2.18
CA LEU A 302 -8.53 -0.55 -0.87
C LEU A 302 -9.54 -1.64 -0.49
N GLN A 303 -9.21 -2.42 0.55
CA GLN A 303 -9.99 -3.57 1.01
C GLN A 303 -9.91 -3.73 2.54
N GLY A 304 -10.96 -4.28 3.14
CA GLY A 304 -11.09 -4.45 4.58
C GLY A 304 -12.55 -4.34 5.04
N THR A 305 -12.78 -3.76 6.22
CA THR A 305 -14.11 -3.49 6.77
C THR A 305 -14.48 -2.01 6.63
N SER A 306 -15.57 -1.60 7.26
CA SER A 306 -16.04 -0.21 7.33
C SER A 306 -15.08 0.76 8.01
N ASN A 307 -14.11 0.28 8.79
CA ASN A 307 -13.18 1.12 9.56
C ASN A 307 -11.71 0.65 9.49
N LEU A 308 -11.44 -0.60 9.10
CA LEU A 308 -10.08 -1.14 9.01
C LEU A 308 -9.76 -1.57 7.59
N LEU A 309 -8.68 -1.03 7.05
CA LEU A 309 -8.15 -1.36 5.73
C LEU A 309 -6.86 -2.17 5.85
N THR A 310 -6.60 -3.02 4.87
CA THR A 310 -5.36 -3.81 4.78
C THR A 310 -4.94 -3.97 3.33
N ASP A 311 -3.74 -4.50 3.10
CA ASP A 311 -3.19 -4.82 1.78
C ASP A 311 -3.35 -3.70 0.74
N PRO A 312 -2.95 -2.45 1.06
CA PRO A 312 -3.01 -1.37 0.09
C PRO A 312 -2.03 -1.59 -1.06
N GLN A 313 -2.30 -0.93 -2.17
CA GLN A 313 -1.33 -0.66 -3.22
C GLN A 313 -1.03 0.83 -3.28
N ILE A 314 0.24 1.22 -3.36
CA ILE A 314 0.60 2.60 -3.70
C ILE A 314 0.75 2.69 -5.22
N MET A 315 -0.03 3.58 -5.82
CA MET A 315 0.01 3.88 -7.26
C MET A 315 0.86 5.14 -7.44
N THR A 316 1.93 5.05 -8.24
CA THR A 316 2.84 6.18 -8.47
C THR A 316 2.96 6.50 -9.94
N SER A 317 3.15 7.80 -10.23
CA SER A 317 3.47 8.25 -11.58
C SER A 317 4.69 7.50 -12.13
N PRO A 318 4.69 7.10 -13.42
CA PRO A 318 5.86 6.49 -14.06
C PRO A 318 7.12 7.35 -14.01
N SER A 319 7.00 8.66 -13.78
CA SER A 319 8.15 9.56 -13.59
C SER A 319 8.87 9.37 -12.25
N ILE A 320 8.25 8.71 -11.27
CA ILE A 320 8.83 8.49 -9.95
C ILE A 320 9.74 7.26 -10.00
N GLY A 321 10.96 7.39 -9.48
CA GLY A 321 11.91 6.29 -9.36
C GLY A 321 12.45 5.78 -10.70
N GLU A 322 12.33 6.57 -11.78
CA GLU A 322 12.79 6.20 -13.12
C GLU A 322 12.20 4.86 -13.60
N GLY A 323 10.95 4.57 -13.21
CA GLY A 323 10.26 3.32 -13.52
C GLY A 323 10.60 2.15 -12.59
N ALA A 324 11.39 2.37 -11.53
CA ALA A 324 11.64 1.35 -10.51
C ALA A 324 10.38 1.06 -9.68
N GLU A 325 10.19 -0.22 -9.34
CA GLU A 325 9.12 -0.67 -8.44
C GLU A 325 9.45 -0.32 -6.98
N ILE A 326 9.17 0.92 -6.59
CA ILE A 326 9.49 1.44 -5.26
C ILE A 326 8.49 1.01 -4.16
N PHE A 327 7.29 0.54 -4.56
CA PHE A 327 6.20 0.13 -3.67
C PHE A 327 5.62 -1.23 -4.05
N GLY A 328 6.49 -2.15 -4.48
CA GLY A 328 6.12 -3.51 -4.86
C GLY A 328 5.50 -3.63 -6.26
N ASP A 329 5.21 -4.88 -6.62
CA ASP A 329 4.89 -5.32 -7.99
C ASP A 329 3.47 -4.91 -8.45
N GLY A 330 2.65 -4.28 -7.60
CA GLY A 330 1.25 -4.02 -7.89
C GLY A 330 0.93 -2.65 -8.48
N ASN A 331 1.93 -1.80 -8.74
CA ASN A 331 1.73 -0.55 -9.46
C ASN A 331 1.38 -0.84 -10.93
N VAL A 332 0.24 -0.35 -11.41
CA VAL A 332 -0.24 -0.56 -12.78
C VAL A 332 -0.17 0.76 -13.54
N PRO A 333 0.87 1.01 -14.37
CA PRO A 333 1.07 2.31 -15.03
C PRO A 333 -0.12 2.77 -15.86
N ALA A 334 -0.77 1.84 -16.58
CA ALA A 334 -1.95 2.15 -17.38
C ALA A 334 -3.13 2.63 -16.53
N ALA A 335 -3.35 2.01 -15.36
CA ALA A 335 -4.40 2.43 -14.43
C ALA A 335 -4.07 3.79 -13.80
N PHE A 336 -2.79 4.05 -13.48
CA PHE A 336 -2.35 5.36 -13.01
C PHE A 336 -2.64 6.46 -14.04
N SER A 337 -2.24 6.25 -15.30
CA SER A 337 -2.47 7.22 -16.38
C SER A 337 -3.96 7.47 -16.64
N ALA A 338 -4.79 6.44 -16.49
CA ALA A 338 -6.23 6.56 -16.69
C ALA A 338 -6.98 7.15 -15.47
N PHE A 339 -6.31 7.35 -14.33
CA PHE A 339 -6.98 7.74 -13.08
C PHE A 339 -7.83 9.00 -13.23
N SER A 340 -7.28 10.07 -13.84
CA SER A 340 -8.00 11.34 -14.01
C SER A 340 -9.19 11.23 -14.95
N GLU A 341 -9.20 10.27 -15.87
CA GLU A 341 -10.30 10.05 -16.82
C GLU A 341 -11.37 9.11 -16.24
N GLN A 342 -10.95 8.14 -15.40
CA GLN A 342 -11.83 7.13 -14.81
C GLN A 342 -12.47 7.58 -13.50
N HIS A 343 -11.82 8.45 -12.73
CA HIS A 343 -12.33 8.89 -11.44
C HIS A 343 -13.63 9.68 -11.64
N LEU A 344 -14.71 9.19 -11.02
CA LEU A 344 -16.00 9.86 -10.99
C LEU A 344 -16.11 10.65 -9.67
N CYS A 345 -16.05 11.98 -9.76
CA CYS A 345 -16.30 12.84 -8.61
C CYS A 345 -17.67 12.52 -7.99
N ASN A 346 -17.71 12.47 -6.66
CA ASN A 346 -18.92 12.18 -5.89
C ASN A 346 -19.19 13.30 -4.87
N GLN A 347 -20.21 13.11 -4.03
CA GLN A 347 -20.63 14.09 -3.02
C GLN A 347 -19.49 14.59 -2.11
N PHE A 348 -18.53 13.73 -1.76
CA PHE A 348 -17.37 14.13 -0.97
C PHE A 348 -16.46 15.05 -1.78
N CYS A 349 -16.10 14.67 -3.02
CA CYS A 349 -15.26 15.49 -3.89
C CYS A 349 -15.82 16.90 -4.08
N TYR A 350 -17.13 17.01 -4.31
CA TYR A 350 -17.79 18.30 -4.50
C TYR A 350 -17.83 19.13 -3.21
N TRP A 351 -18.18 18.52 -2.08
CA TRP A 351 -18.27 19.24 -0.80
C TRP A 351 -16.91 19.74 -0.30
N PHE A 352 -15.85 18.97 -0.52
CA PHE A 352 -14.47 19.35 -0.20
C PHE A 352 -13.81 20.23 -1.28
N GLU A 353 -14.58 20.71 -2.25
CA GLU A 353 -14.16 21.65 -3.30
C GLU A 353 -12.92 21.17 -4.08
N LEU A 354 -12.86 19.87 -4.37
CA LEU A 354 -11.81 19.33 -5.24
C LEU A 354 -12.08 19.72 -6.70
N PRO A 355 -11.03 20.03 -7.49
CA PRO A 355 -11.19 20.27 -8.91
C PRO A 355 -11.79 19.03 -9.58
N SER A 356 -12.65 19.20 -10.57
CA SER A 356 -13.20 18.05 -11.29
C SER A 356 -12.11 17.36 -12.10
N LEU A 357 -12.02 16.04 -11.97
CA LEU A 357 -11.22 15.19 -12.86
C LEU A 357 -12.11 14.74 -14.03
N GLY A 358 -11.53 14.54 -15.21
CA GLY A 358 -12.23 13.96 -16.37
C GLY A 358 -13.06 14.93 -17.21
N ALA A 359 -13.24 16.18 -16.77
CA ALA A 359 -13.73 17.25 -17.65
C ALA A 359 -12.52 18.00 -18.22
N GLU A 360 -12.46 18.14 -19.54
CA GLU A 360 -11.58 19.12 -20.18
C GLU A 360 -11.75 20.45 -19.43
N LEU A 361 -10.66 20.94 -18.85
CA LEU A 361 -10.48 22.38 -18.68
C LEU A 361 -10.47 22.95 -20.10
N ALA A 362 -11.65 23.22 -20.66
CA ALA A 362 -11.77 24.12 -21.78
C ALA A 362 -11.21 25.47 -21.27
N PRO A 363 -10.13 26.00 -21.88
CA PRO A 363 -9.62 27.30 -21.49
C PRO A 363 -10.68 28.37 -21.79
N GLU A 364 -10.80 29.32 -20.87
CA GLU A 364 -11.69 30.49 -20.90
C GLU A 364 -11.66 31.28 -22.21
#